data_AF-A0A2A5EEW2-F1
#
_entry.id   AF-A0A2A5EEW2-F1
#
_cell.length_a   1.000
_cell.length_b   1.000
_cell.length_c   1.000
_cell.angle_alpha   90.00
_cell.angle_beta   90.00
_cell.angle_gamma   90.00
#
_symmetry.space_group_name_H-M   'P 1'
#
loop_
_entity.id
_entity.type
_entity.pdbx_description
1 polymer ?
#
loop_
_entity_poly.entity_id
_entity_poly.type
_entity_poly.pdbx_seq_one_letter_code
_entity_poly.pdbx_strand_id
1 'polypeptide(L)'
;MYLARVTLEKGFLRPQNQLSLSKISIFWGLFLGLLIAFCLYSGAFILFEKFRCADVFAPSELYIFTEDEMSFYKWFYASVSVIIGQAMAFKYWVAKSRQQFKTFNSSRIRLRNIGNDQSNLISSFLHWFSHCSVLFTLFFGLGITYTSYDDCDFYANHQYFFVLIPIVLWLNSWVGLARLFRTKIFIPMTYSAIVVALLSFGISKINIVDYKSYNSTYLKNHAFANYEFNLPSSILGWKLKRISIHTMIDIGYKKNNSQTSPTIFYQKEVISINDIPNILIDEYDRKQLSSYPFITISLMADQRVPMHLIDSLKNISRSLGVNNIIYSLSNGKTPSRIQPVRFKSFYENIPPPRSYNSSLGISPPPPPPPFDITNYSNRIDVHLTNQGKIILNGLQTDMDSISLKIRFLLLSDSNYVINFTKDSTCTLGQYINAQTEIRLPIYALRHEASSVQFNKKYHWLNSNEQRIIKRRYPLIIREEF
;
A
#
# COMPACT_ATOMS: atom_id res chain seq x y z
N MET A 1 -86.71 20.69 -22.11
CA MET A 1 -85.40 20.00 -22.25
C MET A 1 -84.32 20.94 -21.73
N TYR A 2 -84.08 20.95 -20.41
CA TYR A 2 -83.07 21.80 -19.79
C TYR A 2 -81.72 21.07 -19.80
N LEU A 3 -80.84 21.44 -20.73
CA LEU A 3 -79.44 21.01 -20.74
C LEU A 3 -78.70 21.82 -19.68
N ALA A 4 -78.51 21.24 -18.49
CA ALA A 4 -77.67 21.81 -17.45
C ALA A 4 -76.21 21.88 -17.95
N ARG A 5 -75.72 23.10 -18.16
CA ARG A 5 -74.32 23.38 -18.49
C ARG A 5 -73.48 23.17 -17.24
N VAL A 6 -73.03 21.93 -17.01
CA VAL A 6 -72.05 21.64 -15.96
C VAL A 6 -70.71 22.21 -16.42
N THR A 7 -70.39 23.43 -16.00
CA THR A 7 -69.05 23.98 -16.15
C THR A 7 -68.11 23.23 -15.22
N LEU A 8 -67.31 22.33 -15.79
CA LEU A 8 -66.24 21.63 -15.08
C LEU A 8 -65.33 22.68 -14.40
N GLU A 9 -65.34 22.70 -13.07
CA GLU A 9 -64.49 23.60 -12.28
C GLU A 9 -63.02 23.42 -12.67
N LYS A 10 -62.30 24.54 -12.77
CA LYS A 10 -60.87 24.57 -13.12
C LYS A 10 -60.05 23.84 -12.06
N GLY A 11 -59.84 22.54 -12.27
CA GLY A 11 -59.18 21.67 -11.30
C GLY A 11 -59.84 20.31 -11.09
N PHE A 12 -61.05 20.08 -11.62
CA PHE A 12 -61.79 18.82 -11.46
C PHE A 12 -60.99 17.58 -11.93
N LEU A 13 -60.25 17.70 -13.04
CA LEU A 13 -59.38 16.64 -13.55
C LEU A 13 -57.96 16.67 -12.95
N ARG A 14 -57.64 17.63 -12.09
CA ARG A 14 -56.33 17.74 -11.45
C ARG A 14 -56.42 17.14 -10.05
N PRO A 15 -56.06 15.85 -9.85
CA PRO A 15 -56.01 15.28 -8.52
C PRO A 15 -55.07 16.14 -7.67
N GLN A 16 -55.62 16.76 -6.62
CA GLN A 16 -54.85 17.48 -5.61
C GLN A 16 -54.02 16.44 -4.84
N ASN A 17 -52.82 16.15 -5.34
CA ASN A 17 -51.90 15.21 -4.71
C ASN A 17 -51.18 15.90 -3.56
N GLN A 18 -51.90 16.17 -2.47
CA GLN A 18 -51.30 16.63 -1.24
C GLN A 18 -50.99 15.42 -0.35
N LEU A 19 -49.74 15.32 0.12
CA LEU A 19 -49.37 14.40 1.19
C LEU A 19 -49.97 14.94 2.50
N SER A 20 -51.18 14.50 2.85
CA SER A 20 -51.80 14.83 4.13
C SER A 20 -51.19 14.00 5.26
N LEU A 21 -50.06 14.45 5.81
CA LEU A 21 -49.39 13.77 6.93
C LEU A 21 -49.78 14.43 8.25
N SER A 22 -50.02 13.63 9.30
CA SER A 22 -50.15 14.17 10.65
C SER A 22 -48.78 14.61 11.16
N LYS A 23 -48.74 15.63 12.04
CA LYS A 23 -47.50 16.10 12.68
C LYS A 23 -46.73 14.96 13.36
N ILE A 24 -47.45 14.04 13.99
CA ILE A 24 -46.91 12.85 14.65
C ILE A 24 -46.22 11.92 13.63
N SER A 25 -46.83 11.69 12.47
CA SER A 25 -46.20 10.84 11.43
C SER A 25 -44.98 11.51 10.80
N ILE A 26 -44.98 12.84 10.65
CA ILE A 26 -43.79 13.58 10.21
C ILE A 26 -42.66 13.35 11.21
N PHE A 27 -42.93 13.59 12.49
CA PHE A 27 -41.97 13.40 13.58
C PHE A 27 -41.39 11.98 13.60
N TRP A 28 -42.23 10.94 13.60
CA TRP A 28 -41.76 9.56 13.64
C TRP A 28 -40.94 9.15 12.42
N GLY A 29 -41.28 9.65 11.23
CA GLY A 29 -40.47 9.40 10.04
C GLY A 29 -39.09 10.06 10.12
N LEU A 30 -39.01 11.30 10.63
CA LEU A 30 -37.72 11.97 10.87
C LEU A 30 -36.90 11.22 11.92
N PHE A 31 -37.51 10.87 13.05
CA PHE A 31 -36.84 10.15 14.12
C PHE A 31 -36.29 8.80 13.65
N LEU A 32 -37.10 8.01 12.95
CA LEU A 32 -36.69 6.73 12.39
C LEU A 32 -35.56 6.89 11.35
N GLY A 33 -35.67 7.90 10.47
CA GLY A 33 -34.64 8.19 9.48
C GLY A 33 -33.30 8.58 10.11
N LEU A 34 -33.32 9.43 11.14
CA LEU A 34 -32.13 9.83 11.89
C LEU A 34 -31.50 8.65 12.64
N LEU A 35 -32.30 7.81 13.28
CA LEU A 35 -31.82 6.61 13.97
C LEU A 35 -31.12 5.66 12.98
N ILE A 36 -31.74 5.40 11.83
CA ILE A 36 -31.13 4.57 10.77
C ILE A 36 -29.84 5.20 10.25
N ALA A 37 -29.82 6.52 10.00
CA ALA A 37 -28.62 7.22 9.56
C ALA A 37 -27.49 7.07 10.58
N PHE A 38 -27.77 7.25 11.87
CA PHE A 38 -26.77 7.09 12.93
C PHE A 38 -26.24 5.65 13.01
N CYS A 39 -27.12 4.64 12.95
CA CYS A 39 -26.72 3.24 12.94
C CYS A 39 -25.86 2.88 11.73
N LEU A 40 -26.23 3.34 10.53
CA LEU A 40 -25.46 3.10 9.30
C LEU A 40 -24.10 3.79 9.33
N TYR A 41 -24.03 5.04 9.80
CA TYR A 41 -22.78 5.77 9.96
C TYR A 41 -21.86 5.04 10.95
N SER A 42 -22.43 4.62 12.09
CA SER A 42 -21.70 3.88 13.11
C SER A 42 -21.17 2.55 12.61
N GLY A 43 -22.01 1.75 11.95
CA GLY A 43 -21.60 0.48 11.38
C GLY A 43 -20.55 0.63 10.28
N ALA A 44 -20.73 1.57 9.36
CA ALA A 44 -19.79 1.81 8.26
C ALA A 44 -18.42 2.29 8.76
N PHE A 45 -18.39 3.20 9.75
CA PHE A 45 -17.15 3.72 10.30
C PHE A 45 -16.40 2.67 11.13
N ILE A 46 -17.11 1.85 11.92
CA ILE A 46 -16.50 0.71 12.63
C ILE A 46 -15.91 -0.28 11.63
N LEU A 47 -16.64 -0.62 10.56
CA LEU A 47 -16.15 -1.51 9.51
C LEU A 47 -14.89 -0.94 8.84
N PHE A 48 -14.89 0.35 8.51
CA PHE A 48 -13.73 1.05 7.96
C PHE A 48 -12.51 0.96 8.88
N GLU A 49 -12.67 1.25 10.17
CA GLU A 49 -11.57 1.12 11.14
C GLU A 49 -11.12 -0.34 11.30
N LYS A 50 -12.03 -1.32 11.25
CA LYS A 50 -11.65 -2.75 11.27
C LYS A 50 -10.84 -3.15 10.04
N PHE A 51 -11.19 -2.66 8.85
CA PHE A 51 -10.38 -2.87 7.65
C PHE A 51 -9.03 -2.18 7.74
N ARG A 52 -8.99 -0.95 8.27
CA ARG A 52 -7.74 -0.21 8.48
C ARG A 52 -6.79 -0.95 9.43
N CYS A 53 -7.32 -1.57 10.48
CA CYS A 53 -6.54 -2.31 11.47
C CYS A 53 -6.33 -3.78 11.12
N ALA A 54 -6.93 -4.30 10.04
CA ALA A 54 -6.77 -5.69 9.66
C ALA A 54 -5.35 -5.91 9.11
N ASP A 55 -4.48 -6.47 9.95
CA ASP A 55 -3.12 -6.94 9.61
C ASP A 55 -3.09 -7.94 8.43
N VAL A 56 -4.24 -8.44 8.00
CA VAL A 56 -4.40 -9.41 6.89
C VAL A 56 -3.87 -8.86 5.56
N PHE A 57 -3.90 -7.54 5.33
CA PHE A 57 -3.57 -6.95 4.04
C PHE A 57 -2.09 -6.56 3.90
N ALA A 58 -1.45 -6.20 5.00
CA ALA A 58 -0.01 -5.97 5.08
C ALA A 58 0.41 -6.17 6.54
N PRO A 59 1.02 -7.32 6.90
CA PRO A 59 1.45 -7.54 8.27
C PRO A 59 2.40 -6.41 8.65
N SER A 60 2.12 -5.70 9.74
CA SER A 60 2.94 -4.61 10.30
C SER A 60 2.79 -3.20 9.73
N GLU A 61 1.76 -2.90 8.92
CA GLU A 61 1.60 -1.54 8.37
C GLU A 61 0.17 -1.00 8.57
N LEU A 62 -0.05 -0.30 9.70
CA LEU A 62 -1.27 0.48 9.89
C LEU A 62 -1.24 1.70 8.97
N TYR A 63 -2.26 1.85 8.12
CA TYR A 63 -2.42 3.08 7.34
C TYR A 63 -2.86 4.22 8.29
N ILE A 64 -2.01 5.23 8.43
CA ILE A 64 -2.26 6.39 9.29
C ILE A 64 -2.79 7.53 8.45
N PHE A 65 -4.09 7.78 8.56
CA PHE A 65 -4.73 8.94 7.94
C PHE A 65 -4.41 10.22 8.72
N THR A 66 -4.25 11.31 7.97
CA THR A 66 -4.25 12.69 8.49
C THR A 66 -5.63 13.07 9.03
N GLU A 67 -5.71 14.13 9.84
CA GLU A 67 -6.99 14.61 10.38
C GLU A 67 -7.97 15.05 9.28
N ASP A 68 -7.46 15.60 8.18
CA ASP A 68 -8.27 16.05 7.05
C ASP A 68 -8.84 14.86 6.27
N GLU A 69 -8.02 13.84 5.99
CA GLU A 69 -8.47 12.58 5.39
C GLU A 69 -9.53 11.90 6.26
N MET A 70 -9.27 11.79 7.55
CA MET A 70 -10.20 11.16 8.48
C MET A 70 -11.52 11.93 8.56
N SER A 71 -11.45 13.26 8.59
CA SER A 71 -12.64 14.13 8.56
C SER A 71 -13.41 13.97 7.25
N PHE A 72 -12.71 13.86 6.12
CA PHE A 72 -13.30 13.63 4.81
C PHE A 72 -14.06 12.30 4.74
N TYR A 73 -13.45 11.19 5.17
CA TYR A 73 -14.12 9.89 5.16
C TYR A 73 -15.31 9.84 6.13
N LYS A 74 -15.20 10.45 7.32
CA LYS A 74 -16.35 10.60 8.24
C LYS A 74 -17.49 11.37 7.60
N TRP A 75 -17.19 12.48 6.93
CA TRP A 75 -18.18 13.27 6.22
C TRP A 75 -18.84 12.47 5.09
N PHE A 76 -18.06 11.71 4.31
CA PHE A 76 -18.57 10.85 3.26
C PHE A 76 -19.56 9.80 3.80
N TYR A 77 -19.15 9.02 4.81
CA TYR A 77 -20.02 8.01 5.42
C TYR A 77 -21.27 8.64 6.04
N ALA A 78 -21.12 9.76 6.77
CA ALA A 78 -22.25 10.48 7.34
C ALA A 78 -23.23 10.96 6.26
N SER A 79 -22.72 11.50 5.14
CA SER A 79 -23.54 11.99 4.03
C SER A 79 -24.38 10.87 3.40
N VAL A 80 -23.73 9.75 3.08
CA VAL A 80 -24.43 8.58 2.53
C VAL A 80 -25.48 8.05 3.52
N SER A 81 -25.13 7.92 4.80
CA SER A 81 -26.03 7.44 5.82
C SER A 81 -27.24 8.35 6.05
N VAL A 82 -27.05 9.68 6.06
CA VAL A 82 -28.14 10.65 6.19
C VAL A 82 -29.08 10.61 4.99
N ILE A 83 -28.55 10.48 3.76
CA ILE A 83 -29.38 10.36 2.55
C ILE A 83 -30.21 9.07 2.58
N ILE A 84 -29.62 7.94 3.01
CA ILE A 84 -30.36 6.68 3.16
C ILE A 84 -31.42 6.79 4.26
N GLY A 85 -31.09 7.42 5.40
CA GLY A 85 -32.03 7.71 6.48
C GLY A 85 -33.20 8.59 6.02
N GLN A 86 -32.91 9.61 5.21
CA GLN A 86 -33.93 10.45 4.57
C GLN A 86 -34.84 9.65 3.64
N ALA A 87 -34.28 8.79 2.78
CA ALA A 87 -35.06 7.94 1.89
C ALA A 87 -35.99 6.99 2.66
N MET A 88 -35.55 6.50 3.83
CA MET A 88 -36.40 5.72 4.74
C MET A 88 -37.51 6.57 5.38
N ALA A 89 -37.23 7.82 5.77
CA ALA A 89 -38.25 8.75 6.26
C ALA A 89 -39.33 9.01 5.18
N PHE A 90 -38.91 9.23 3.93
CA PHE A 90 -39.83 9.37 2.80
C PHE A 90 -40.67 8.12 2.58
N LYS A 91 -40.06 6.94 2.62
CA LYS A 91 -40.76 5.65 2.50
C LYS A 91 -41.81 5.50 3.60
N TYR A 92 -41.49 5.86 4.84
CA TYR A 92 -42.43 5.83 5.96
C TYR A 92 -43.61 6.79 5.75
N TRP A 93 -43.36 8.04 5.38
CA TRP A 93 -44.41 9.03 5.13
C TRP A 93 -45.35 8.62 3.99
N VAL A 94 -44.77 8.14 2.89
CA VAL A 94 -45.52 7.66 1.73
C VAL A 94 -46.38 6.44 2.09
N ALA A 95 -45.84 5.50 2.86
CA ALA A 95 -46.59 4.34 3.34
C ALA A 95 -47.75 4.74 4.26
N LYS A 96 -47.56 5.73 5.14
CA LYS A 96 -48.60 6.20 6.05
C LYS A 96 -49.70 6.98 5.34
N SER A 97 -49.35 7.83 4.37
CA SER A 97 -50.34 8.56 3.54
C SER A 97 -51.18 7.60 2.69
N ARG A 98 -50.60 6.48 2.23
CA ARG A 98 -51.34 5.43 1.51
C ARG A 98 -52.44 4.77 2.35
N GLN A 99 -52.22 4.62 3.67
CA GLN A 99 -53.19 3.99 4.58
C GLN A 99 -54.42 4.86 4.88
N GLN A 100 -54.42 6.13 4.47
CA GLN A 100 -55.56 7.01 4.70
C GLN A 100 -56.71 6.65 3.76
N PHE A 101 -57.89 6.44 4.33
CA PHE A 101 -59.11 6.01 3.61
C PHE A 101 -59.49 6.93 2.44
N LYS A 102 -59.12 8.21 2.50
CA LYS A 102 -59.46 9.24 1.50
C LYS A 102 -58.54 9.27 0.26
N THR A 103 -57.50 8.44 0.19
CA THR A 103 -56.54 8.47 -0.93
C THR A 103 -57.09 7.71 -2.14
N PHE A 104 -57.31 8.42 -3.26
CA PHE A 104 -57.76 7.84 -4.55
C PHE A 104 -56.79 6.74 -5.07
N ASN A 105 -57.32 5.74 -5.79
CA ASN A 105 -56.56 4.61 -6.31
C ASN A 105 -55.35 5.02 -7.17
N SER A 106 -55.49 6.04 -8.02
CA SER A 106 -54.38 6.55 -8.85
C SER A 106 -53.24 7.14 -8.01
N SER A 107 -53.56 7.80 -6.91
CA SER A 107 -52.57 8.40 -6.00
C SER A 107 -51.91 7.32 -5.13
N ARG A 108 -52.64 6.26 -4.74
CA ARG A 108 -52.06 5.09 -4.07
C ARG A 108 -51.01 4.38 -4.93
N ILE A 109 -51.27 4.22 -6.24
CA ILE A 109 -50.30 3.61 -7.17
C ILE A 109 -49.04 4.48 -7.27
N ARG A 110 -49.19 5.80 -7.41
CA ARG A 110 -48.04 6.72 -7.44
C ARG A 110 -47.22 6.68 -6.16
N LEU A 111 -47.87 6.71 -4.99
CA LEU A 111 -47.21 6.59 -3.70
C LEU A 111 -46.49 5.23 -3.58
N ARG A 112 -47.09 4.14 -4.03
CA ARG A 112 -46.43 2.82 -4.08
C ARG A 112 -45.16 2.88 -4.95
N ASN A 113 -45.24 3.50 -6.13
CA ASN A 113 -44.08 3.63 -7.01
C ASN A 113 -42.98 4.46 -6.35
N ILE A 114 -43.30 5.58 -5.69
CA ILE A 114 -42.30 6.38 -4.94
C ILE A 114 -41.63 5.54 -3.85
N GLY A 115 -42.40 4.78 -3.07
CA GLY A 115 -41.84 3.92 -2.03
C GLY A 115 -40.95 2.80 -2.59
N ASN A 116 -41.31 2.26 -3.76
CA ASN A 116 -40.51 1.29 -4.49
C ASN A 116 -39.23 1.94 -5.04
N ASP A 117 -39.31 3.14 -5.62
CA ASP A 117 -38.17 3.89 -6.15
C ASP A 117 -37.14 4.17 -5.05
N GLN A 118 -37.57 4.61 -3.85
CA GLN A 118 -36.67 4.80 -2.71
C GLN A 118 -36.01 3.49 -2.27
N SER A 119 -36.77 2.40 -2.22
CA SER A 119 -36.22 1.09 -1.83
C SER A 119 -35.23 0.58 -2.88
N ASN A 120 -35.57 0.72 -4.16
CA ASN A 120 -34.74 0.29 -5.27
C ASN A 120 -33.44 1.10 -5.35
N LEU A 121 -33.50 2.41 -5.09
CA LEU A 121 -32.32 3.28 -5.02
C LEU A 121 -31.35 2.80 -3.94
N ILE A 122 -31.83 2.57 -2.72
CA ILE A 122 -30.99 2.11 -1.61
C ILE A 122 -30.42 0.73 -1.92
N SER A 123 -31.26 -0.23 -2.33
CA SER A 123 -30.82 -1.59 -2.62
C SER A 123 -29.83 -1.65 -3.79
N SER A 124 -30.10 -0.91 -4.87
CA SER A 124 -29.21 -0.86 -6.04
C SER A 124 -27.88 -0.19 -5.71
N PHE A 125 -27.90 0.91 -4.95
CA PHE A 125 -26.67 1.56 -4.49
C PHE A 125 -25.85 0.63 -3.60
N LEU A 126 -26.45 0.04 -2.56
CA LEU A 126 -25.74 -0.85 -1.64
C LEU A 126 -25.17 -2.07 -2.35
N HIS A 127 -25.94 -2.65 -3.29
CA HIS A 127 -25.48 -3.77 -4.11
C HIS A 127 -24.31 -3.37 -5.02
N TRP A 128 -24.43 -2.27 -5.76
CA TRP A 128 -23.36 -1.82 -6.65
C TRP A 128 -22.10 -1.41 -5.87
N PHE A 129 -22.27 -0.65 -4.78
CA PHE A 129 -21.17 -0.19 -3.94
C PHE A 129 -20.47 -1.36 -3.26
N SER A 130 -21.22 -2.34 -2.71
CA SER A 130 -20.61 -3.52 -2.10
C SER A 130 -19.85 -4.37 -3.11
N HIS A 131 -20.37 -4.55 -4.34
CA HIS A 131 -19.63 -5.22 -5.42
C HIS A 131 -18.34 -4.48 -5.78
N CYS A 132 -18.40 -3.15 -5.92
CA CYS A 132 -17.20 -2.35 -6.19
C CYS A 132 -16.20 -2.44 -5.05
N SER A 133 -16.66 -2.39 -3.79
CA SER A 133 -15.80 -2.55 -2.61
C SER A 133 -15.16 -3.94 -2.56
N VAL A 134 -15.91 -5.02 -2.86
CA VAL A 134 -15.36 -6.38 -2.89
C VAL A 134 -14.34 -6.54 -4.02
N LEU A 135 -14.64 -6.05 -5.23
CA LEU A 135 -13.69 -6.08 -6.33
C LEU A 135 -12.44 -5.27 -6.01
N PHE A 136 -12.61 -4.10 -5.40
CA PHE A 136 -11.48 -3.28 -4.94
C PHE A 136 -10.63 -4.04 -3.91
N THR A 137 -11.25 -4.60 -2.87
CA THR A 137 -10.56 -5.43 -1.87
C THR A 137 -9.93 -6.68 -2.48
N LEU A 138 -10.49 -7.28 -3.52
CA LEU A 138 -9.92 -8.45 -4.18
C LEU A 138 -8.69 -8.09 -5.02
N PHE A 139 -8.79 -7.06 -5.87
CA PHE A 139 -7.72 -6.68 -6.79
C PHE A 139 -6.58 -5.95 -6.08
N PHE A 140 -6.95 -4.92 -5.32
CA PHE A 140 -5.99 -4.08 -4.61
C PHE A 140 -5.67 -4.72 -3.26
N GLY A 141 -6.69 -5.23 -2.56
CA GLY A 141 -6.52 -5.69 -1.19
C GLY A 141 -5.86 -7.02 -0.97
N LEU A 142 -6.25 -8.07 -1.69
CA LEU A 142 -5.61 -9.38 -1.56
C LEU A 142 -4.22 -9.44 -2.23
N GLY A 143 -3.64 -8.30 -2.58
CA GLY A 143 -2.28 -8.21 -3.08
C GLY A 143 -2.08 -8.88 -4.45
N ILE A 144 -3.14 -9.18 -5.21
CA ILE A 144 -3.00 -9.69 -6.59
C ILE A 144 -2.11 -8.73 -7.39
N THR A 145 -2.20 -7.44 -7.09
CA THR A 145 -1.24 -6.40 -7.49
C THR A 145 -0.64 -5.71 -6.27
N TYR A 146 0.27 -6.36 -5.52
CA TYR A 146 0.95 -5.77 -4.34
C TYR A 146 1.44 -4.32 -4.51
N THR A 147 1.73 -3.87 -5.74
CA THR A 147 2.19 -2.49 -6.01
C THR A 147 1.10 -1.42 -6.05
N SER A 148 -0.18 -1.77 -5.99
CA SER A 148 -1.25 -0.80 -6.26
C SER A 148 -1.72 0.00 -5.05
N TYR A 149 -1.37 -0.41 -3.83
CA TYR A 149 -1.80 0.29 -2.61
C TYR A 149 -1.15 1.66 -2.45
N ASP A 150 0.13 1.79 -2.81
CA ASP A 150 0.86 3.06 -2.71
C ASP A 150 0.41 4.10 -3.72
N ASP A 151 -0.08 3.65 -4.87
CA ASP A 151 -0.48 4.52 -5.97
C ASP A 151 -1.98 4.92 -5.89
N CYS A 152 -2.79 4.18 -5.11
CA CYS A 152 -4.24 4.40 -5.00
C CYS A 152 -4.63 5.18 -3.74
N ASP A 153 -4.14 6.41 -3.62
CA ASP A 153 -4.68 7.35 -2.62
C ASP A 153 -6.02 7.93 -3.10
N PHE A 154 -7.13 7.44 -2.54
CA PHE A 154 -8.47 7.92 -2.87
C PHE A 154 -8.71 9.38 -2.47
N TYR A 155 -8.05 9.85 -1.42
CA TYR A 155 -8.23 11.23 -0.96
C TYR A 155 -7.45 12.18 -1.88
N ALA A 156 -6.15 11.93 -2.09
CA ALA A 156 -5.32 12.80 -2.91
C ALA A 156 -5.74 12.79 -4.39
N ASN A 157 -6.02 11.60 -4.95
CA ASN A 157 -6.22 11.45 -6.39
C ASN A 157 -7.70 11.43 -6.80
N HIS A 158 -8.64 11.08 -5.90
CA HIS A 158 -10.03 10.77 -6.28
C HIS A 158 -11.11 11.42 -5.38
N GLN A 159 -10.76 12.43 -4.58
CA GLN A 159 -11.71 13.08 -3.65
C GLN A 159 -13.03 13.54 -4.29
N TYR A 160 -13.00 14.06 -5.52
CA TYR A 160 -14.19 14.56 -6.21
C TYR A 160 -15.21 13.46 -6.50
N PHE A 161 -14.77 12.22 -6.73
CA PHE A 161 -15.66 11.09 -6.96
C PHE A 161 -16.49 10.78 -5.70
N PHE A 162 -15.85 10.82 -4.53
CA PHE A 162 -16.52 10.62 -3.24
C PHE A 162 -17.46 11.76 -2.88
N VAL A 163 -17.22 12.99 -3.35
CA VAL A 163 -18.18 14.11 -3.21
C VAL A 163 -19.37 13.94 -4.16
N LEU A 164 -19.13 13.44 -5.38
CA LEU A 164 -20.18 13.26 -6.39
C LEU A 164 -21.18 12.17 -6.00
N ILE A 165 -20.74 11.08 -5.36
CA ILE A 165 -21.61 9.97 -4.95
C ILE A 165 -22.80 10.45 -4.07
N PRO A 166 -22.61 11.15 -2.93
CA PRO A 166 -23.71 11.68 -2.14
C PRO A 166 -24.61 12.64 -2.91
N ILE A 167 -24.04 13.50 -3.77
CA ILE A 167 -24.84 14.43 -4.58
C ILE A 167 -25.77 13.66 -5.52
N VAL A 168 -25.24 12.67 -6.25
CA VAL A 168 -26.03 11.85 -7.18
C VAL A 168 -27.08 11.02 -6.43
N LEU A 169 -26.72 10.42 -5.28
CA LEU A 169 -27.66 9.67 -4.46
C LEU A 169 -28.81 10.54 -3.95
N TRP A 170 -28.49 11.73 -3.47
CA TRP A 170 -29.48 12.69 -3.01
C TRP A 170 -30.39 13.14 -4.16
N LEU A 171 -29.83 13.54 -5.31
CA LEU A 171 -30.62 13.94 -6.50
C LEU A 171 -31.55 12.81 -6.95
N ASN A 172 -31.06 11.57 -6.98
CA ASN A 172 -31.85 10.41 -7.38
C ASN A 172 -33.00 10.14 -6.40
N SER A 173 -32.81 10.40 -5.09
CA SER A 173 -33.90 10.29 -4.09
C SER A 173 -35.07 11.23 -4.36
N TRP A 174 -34.83 12.36 -5.04
CA TRP A 174 -35.85 13.36 -5.37
C TRP A 174 -36.59 13.11 -6.68
N VAL A 175 -36.09 12.25 -7.58
CA VAL A 175 -36.71 11.99 -8.90
C VAL A 175 -38.16 11.50 -8.76
N GLY A 176 -38.43 10.56 -7.85
CA GLY A 176 -39.78 10.06 -7.58
C GLY A 176 -40.70 11.13 -6.97
N LEU A 177 -40.17 11.94 -6.05
CA LEU A 177 -40.90 13.03 -5.38
C LEU A 177 -41.19 14.21 -6.31
N ALA A 178 -40.35 14.46 -7.30
CA ALA A 178 -40.54 15.50 -8.32
C ALA A 178 -41.84 15.30 -9.10
N ARG A 179 -42.19 14.04 -9.37
CA ARG A 179 -43.44 13.69 -10.03
C ARG A 179 -44.67 14.04 -9.18
N LEU A 180 -44.53 14.10 -7.86
CA LEU A 180 -45.60 14.43 -6.92
C LEU A 180 -45.79 15.95 -6.78
N PHE A 181 -44.70 16.70 -6.56
CA PHE A 181 -44.73 18.12 -6.24
C PHE A 181 -44.64 19.07 -7.46
N ARG A 182 -44.29 18.55 -8.65
CA ARG A 182 -44.20 19.30 -9.92
C ARG A 182 -43.36 20.59 -9.77
N THR A 183 -43.91 21.75 -10.15
CA THR A 183 -43.18 23.02 -10.27
C THR A 183 -42.73 23.63 -8.93
N LYS A 184 -43.30 23.19 -7.80
CA LYS A 184 -42.93 23.70 -6.47
C LYS A 184 -41.92 22.83 -5.74
N ILE A 185 -41.27 21.87 -6.41
CA ILE A 185 -40.31 20.95 -5.77
C ILE A 185 -39.01 21.62 -5.33
N PHE A 186 -38.54 22.64 -6.05
CA PHE A 186 -37.19 23.19 -5.81
C PHE A 186 -37.01 23.75 -4.39
N ILE A 187 -38.06 24.30 -3.79
CA ILE A 187 -38.03 24.84 -2.42
C ILE A 187 -37.81 23.72 -1.38
N PRO A 188 -38.69 22.69 -1.27
CA PRO A 188 -38.48 21.59 -0.32
C PRO A 188 -37.22 20.78 -0.62
N MET A 189 -36.83 20.68 -1.90
CA MET A 189 -35.58 20.04 -2.29
C MET A 189 -34.37 20.82 -1.74
N THR A 190 -34.30 22.13 -1.95
CA THR A 190 -33.21 22.98 -1.42
C THR A 190 -33.16 22.95 0.11
N TYR A 191 -34.31 23.06 0.77
CA TYR A 191 -34.39 22.96 2.24
C TYR A 191 -33.83 21.62 2.73
N SER A 192 -34.21 20.52 2.07
CA SER A 192 -33.67 19.22 2.38
C SER A 192 -32.16 19.11 2.12
N ALA A 193 -31.65 19.68 1.04
CA ALA A 193 -30.21 19.66 0.76
C ALA A 193 -29.42 20.30 1.91
N ILE A 194 -29.91 21.45 2.40
CA ILE A 194 -29.31 22.17 3.53
C ILE A 194 -29.38 21.31 4.80
N VAL A 195 -30.55 20.74 5.11
CA VAL A 195 -30.73 19.88 6.29
C VAL A 195 -29.83 18.66 6.23
N VAL A 196 -29.75 17.98 5.08
CA VAL A 196 -28.86 16.83 4.87
C VAL A 196 -27.41 17.24 5.05
N ALA A 197 -26.97 18.36 4.46
CA ALA A 197 -25.60 18.84 4.59
C ALA A 197 -25.24 19.16 6.06
N LEU A 198 -26.11 19.86 6.78
CA LEU A 198 -25.91 20.20 8.19
C LEU A 198 -25.87 18.97 9.09
N LEU A 199 -26.81 18.03 8.89
CA LEU A 199 -26.84 16.77 9.65
C LEU A 199 -25.62 15.90 9.36
N SER A 200 -25.21 15.80 8.09
CA SER A 200 -24.03 15.02 7.69
C SER A 200 -22.77 15.61 8.30
N PHE A 201 -22.63 16.93 8.29
CA PHE A 201 -21.55 17.62 8.98
C PHE A 201 -21.59 17.37 10.49
N GLY A 202 -22.75 17.51 11.14
CA GLY A 202 -22.91 17.28 12.58
C GLY A 202 -22.56 15.84 12.98
N ILE A 203 -23.08 14.84 12.27
CA ILE A 203 -22.79 13.43 12.51
C ILE A 203 -21.30 13.12 12.27
N SER A 204 -20.67 13.71 11.26
CA SER A 204 -19.24 13.50 10.98
C SER A 204 -18.30 13.96 12.09
N LYS A 205 -18.75 14.84 12.98
CA LYS A 205 -17.99 15.28 14.17
C LYS A 205 -18.08 14.31 15.34
N ILE A 206 -19.01 13.35 15.29
CA ILE A 206 -19.13 12.31 16.30
C ILE A 206 -18.04 11.25 16.05
N ASN A 207 -17.09 11.15 16.98
CA ASN A 207 -16.06 10.12 16.96
C ASN A 207 -16.61 8.84 17.59
N ILE A 208 -17.02 7.88 16.76
CA ILE A 208 -17.48 6.56 17.23
C ILE A 208 -16.31 5.71 17.74
N VAL A 209 -15.16 5.83 17.09
CA VAL A 209 -13.93 5.12 17.45
C VAL A 209 -12.84 6.15 17.73
N ASP A 210 -12.15 5.98 18.86
CA ASP A 210 -10.97 6.78 19.20
C ASP A 210 -9.74 6.28 18.42
N TYR A 211 -9.75 6.58 17.12
CA TYR A 211 -8.66 6.27 16.21
C TYR A 211 -7.34 6.95 16.63
N LYS A 212 -7.40 8.07 17.38
CA LYS A 212 -6.21 8.79 17.87
C LYS A 212 -5.49 7.99 18.93
N SER A 213 -6.23 7.49 19.92
CA SER A 213 -5.68 6.61 20.97
C SER A 213 -5.15 5.29 20.38
N TYR A 214 -5.86 4.73 19.39
CA TYR A 214 -5.37 3.55 18.69
C TYR A 214 -4.08 3.84 17.91
N ASN A 215 -4.04 4.92 17.14
CA ASN A 215 -2.86 5.32 16.37
C ASN A 215 -1.66 5.63 17.28
N SER A 216 -1.88 6.31 18.41
CA SER A 216 -0.81 6.64 19.35
C SER A 216 -0.28 5.40 20.06
N THR A 217 -1.14 4.45 20.43
CA THR A 217 -0.75 3.16 21.02
C THR A 217 0.03 2.33 20.01
N TYR A 218 -0.46 2.26 18.77
CA TYR A 218 0.23 1.58 17.67
C TYR A 218 1.61 2.20 17.43
N LEU A 219 1.68 3.53 17.24
CA LEU A 219 2.93 4.25 17.02
C LEU A 219 3.89 4.07 18.20
N LYS A 220 3.43 4.14 19.45
CA LYS A 220 4.28 3.94 20.63
C LYS A 220 4.99 2.58 20.60
N ASN A 221 4.30 1.55 20.15
CA ASN A 221 4.82 0.18 20.11
C ASN A 221 5.54 -0.17 18.80
N HIS A 222 5.50 0.69 17.78
CA HIS A 222 6.06 0.39 16.46
C HIS A 222 7.47 0.97 16.28
N ALA A 223 8.41 0.17 15.78
CA ALA A 223 9.79 0.61 15.54
C ALA A 223 9.86 1.87 14.65
N PHE A 224 9.14 1.88 13.52
CA PHE A 224 9.14 3.00 12.58
C PHE A 224 8.64 4.35 13.13
N ALA A 225 7.89 4.35 14.23
CA ALA A 225 7.49 5.60 14.87
C ALA A 225 8.66 6.23 15.63
N ASN A 226 9.40 5.40 16.37
CA ASN A 226 10.45 5.81 17.30
C ASN A 226 11.84 5.87 16.63
N TYR A 227 12.01 5.19 15.50
CA TYR A 227 13.27 5.04 14.79
C TYR A 227 13.19 5.58 13.35
N GLU A 228 14.32 6.09 12.88
CA GLU A 228 14.54 6.61 11.54
C GLU A 228 15.16 5.51 10.67
N PHE A 229 14.60 5.33 9.48
CA PHE A 229 15.00 4.32 8.50
C PHE A 229 15.18 5.01 7.13
N ASN A 230 16.21 5.85 7.01
CA ASN A 230 16.53 6.49 5.73
C ASN A 230 17.20 5.45 4.83
N LEU A 231 16.41 4.69 4.07
CA LEU A 231 16.93 3.59 3.26
C LEU A 231 17.89 4.09 2.16
N PRO A 232 18.95 3.32 1.83
CA PRO A 232 19.82 3.65 0.72
C PRO A 232 19.05 3.64 -0.60
N SER A 233 19.43 4.52 -1.53
CA SER A 233 18.84 4.56 -2.87
C SER A 233 19.75 3.89 -3.89
N SER A 234 19.16 3.24 -4.89
CA SER A 234 19.89 2.70 -6.03
C SER A 234 18.98 2.63 -7.24
N ILE A 235 19.54 2.95 -8.41
CA ILE A 235 18.88 2.78 -9.70
C ILE A 235 18.74 1.29 -10.08
N LEU A 236 19.54 0.40 -9.48
CA LEU A 236 19.57 -1.04 -9.75
C LEU A 236 18.73 -1.85 -8.73
N GLY A 237 17.51 -1.39 -8.46
CA GLY A 237 16.57 -2.10 -7.57
C GLY A 237 15.71 -3.12 -8.30
N TRP A 238 15.63 -4.34 -7.75
CA TRP A 238 14.79 -5.43 -8.27
C TRP A 238 13.55 -5.63 -7.41
N LYS A 239 12.46 -6.10 -8.00
CA LYS A 239 11.30 -6.55 -7.24
C LYS A 239 11.61 -7.84 -6.50
N LEU A 240 11.33 -7.85 -5.19
CA LEU A 240 11.43 -9.07 -4.37
C LEU A 240 10.51 -10.15 -4.94
N LYS A 241 11.08 -11.33 -5.12
CA LYS A 241 10.32 -12.54 -5.47
C LYS A 241 10.22 -13.40 -4.21
N ARG A 242 9.06 -14.06 -4.03
CA ARG A 242 8.79 -15.04 -2.96
C ARG A 242 9.02 -14.48 -1.55
N ILE A 243 8.23 -13.50 -1.11
CA ILE A 243 8.41 -12.82 0.19
C ILE A 243 8.38 -13.81 1.39
N SER A 244 7.66 -14.94 1.28
CA SER A 244 7.52 -15.94 2.34
C SER A 244 8.82 -16.64 2.79
N ILE A 245 9.89 -16.61 1.98
CA ILE A 245 11.18 -17.22 2.34
C ILE A 245 12.15 -16.24 3.00
N HIS A 246 11.79 -14.96 3.09
CA HIS A 246 12.68 -13.92 3.62
C HIS A 246 12.54 -13.81 5.13
N THR A 247 13.67 -13.76 5.82
CA THR A 247 13.73 -13.38 7.24
C THR A 247 14.07 -11.89 7.30
N MET A 248 13.14 -11.08 7.78
CA MET A 248 13.29 -9.63 7.78
C MET A 248 13.96 -9.15 9.06
N ILE A 249 15.00 -8.36 8.91
CA ILE A 249 15.73 -7.71 10.00
C ILE A 249 15.80 -6.22 9.70
N ASP A 250 15.33 -5.42 10.64
CA ASP A 250 15.31 -3.96 10.50
C ASP A 250 16.44 -3.36 11.35
N ILE A 251 17.14 -2.35 10.83
CA ILE A 251 18.22 -1.67 11.55
C ILE A 251 18.04 -0.16 11.43
N GLY A 252 17.80 0.52 12.55
CA GLY A 252 17.46 1.94 12.56
C GLY A 252 18.09 2.71 13.71
N TYR A 253 18.06 4.04 13.60
CA TYR A 253 18.51 4.97 14.64
C TYR A 253 17.31 5.59 15.36
N LYS A 254 17.42 5.88 16.66
CA LYS A 254 16.34 6.54 17.38
C LYS A 254 16.20 7.99 16.90
N LYS A 255 15.00 8.44 16.50
CA LYS A 255 14.79 9.78 15.88
C LYS A 255 15.34 10.94 16.72
N ASN A 256 15.23 10.86 18.05
CA ASN A 256 15.67 11.91 18.95
C ASN A 256 17.11 11.74 19.45
N ASN A 257 17.83 10.70 19.00
CA ASN A 257 19.20 10.46 19.39
C ASN A 257 19.98 9.80 18.24
N SER A 258 20.27 10.59 17.21
CA SER A 258 21.02 10.11 16.03
C SER A 258 22.48 9.75 16.31
N GLN A 259 22.99 10.02 17.53
CA GLN A 259 24.37 9.71 17.93
C GLN A 259 24.52 8.34 18.63
N THR A 260 23.42 7.65 18.95
CA THR A 260 23.49 6.30 19.54
C THR A 260 23.81 5.23 18.51
N SER A 261 24.32 4.10 18.99
CA SER A 261 24.45 2.88 18.18
C SER A 261 23.12 2.51 17.50
N PRO A 262 23.17 1.94 16.28
CA PRO A 262 21.97 1.45 15.61
C PRO A 262 21.31 0.34 16.43
N THR A 263 19.98 0.28 16.38
CA THR A 263 19.18 -0.74 17.04
C THR A 263 18.69 -1.76 16.02
N ILE A 264 18.77 -3.05 16.34
CA ILE A 264 18.32 -4.15 15.48
C ILE A 264 16.93 -4.59 15.94
N PHE A 265 16.04 -4.83 14.99
CA PHE A 265 14.70 -5.33 15.24
C PHE A 265 14.43 -6.63 14.50
N TYR A 266 13.69 -7.50 15.16
CA TYR A 266 13.06 -8.67 14.57
C TYR A 266 11.61 -8.75 15.04
N GLN A 267 10.66 -8.87 14.11
CA GLN A 267 9.22 -8.94 14.41
C GLN A 267 8.72 -7.84 15.36
N LYS A 268 9.24 -6.60 15.21
CA LYS A 268 8.93 -5.40 16.02
C LYS A 268 9.58 -5.38 17.42
N GLU A 269 10.32 -6.41 17.80
CA GLU A 269 11.05 -6.44 19.08
C GLU A 269 12.50 -6.01 18.88
N VAL A 270 13.05 -5.31 19.86
CA VAL A 270 14.48 -4.95 19.89
C VAL A 270 15.27 -6.20 20.25
N ILE A 271 16.22 -6.56 19.40
CA ILE A 271 17.08 -7.73 19.60
C ILE A 271 18.55 -7.34 19.63
N SER A 272 19.36 -8.19 20.24
CA SER A 272 20.82 -8.13 20.13
C SER A 272 21.28 -8.86 18.87
N ILE A 273 22.47 -8.50 18.37
CA ILE A 273 23.11 -9.23 17.27
C ILE A 273 23.34 -10.71 17.62
N ASN A 274 23.52 -11.02 18.92
CA ASN A 274 23.73 -12.37 19.42
C ASN A 274 22.46 -13.24 19.38
N ASP A 275 21.28 -12.65 19.20
CA ASP A 275 20.01 -13.39 19.13
C ASP A 275 19.72 -13.88 17.69
N ILE A 276 20.36 -13.26 16.69
CA ILE A 276 20.19 -13.58 15.26
C ILE A 276 20.40 -15.08 14.94
N PRO A 277 21.41 -15.78 15.48
CA PRO A 277 21.57 -17.20 15.21
C PRO A 277 20.34 -18.03 15.57
N ASN A 278 19.78 -17.82 16.77
CA ASN A 278 18.61 -18.57 17.24
C ASN A 278 17.38 -18.24 16.38
N ILE A 279 17.20 -16.96 16.05
CA ILE A 279 16.11 -16.51 15.17
C ILE A 279 16.19 -17.19 13.79
N LEU A 280 17.39 -17.29 13.22
CA LEU A 280 17.57 -17.93 11.92
C LEU A 280 17.30 -19.44 12.01
N ILE A 281 17.75 -20.12 13.07
CA ILE A 281 17.47 -21.54 13.31
C ILE A 281 15.96 -21.78 13.44
N ASP A 282 15.26 -20.97 14.23
CA ASP A 282 13.80 -21.06 14.38
C ASP A 282 13.09 -20.88 13.02
N GLU A 283 13.59 -20.00 12.15
CA GLU A 283 13.07 -19.80 10.81
C GLU A 283 13.38 -20.98 9.86
N TYR A 284 14.51 -21.67 10.03
CA TYR A 284 14.79 -22.93 9.34
C TYR A 284 13.78 -24.00 9.73
N ASP A 285 13.54 -24.20 11.02
CA ASP A 285 12.66 -25.25 11.54
C ASP A 285 11.20 -25.07 11.13
N ARG A 286 10.78 -23.82 10.89
CA ARG A 286 9.43 -23.49 10.37
C ARG A 286 9.28 -23.75 8.87
N LYS A 287 10.38 -23.87 8.12
CA LYS A 287 10.38 -23.95 6.66
C LYS A 287 10.65 -25.38 6.18
N GLN A 288 10.14 -25.71 5.00
CA GLN A 288 10.43 -27.01 4.38
C GLN A 288 11.90 -27.05 3.94
N LEU A 289 12.55 -28.22 4.05
CA LEU A 289 13.95 -28.42 3.65
C LEU A 289 14.26 -27.93 2.22
N SER A 290 13.32 -28.09 1.29
CA SER A 290 13.46 -27.62 -0.10
C SER A 290 13.63 -26.11 -0.24
N SER A 291 13.24 -25.34 0.79
CA SER A 291 13.35 -23.88 0.83
C SER A 291 14.69 -23.40 1.39
N TYR A 292 15.46 -24.26 2.06
CA TYR A 292 16.69 -23.89 2.78
C TYR A 292 17.71 -23.14 1.90
N PRO A 293 18.00 -23.56 0.65
CA PRO A 293 18.95 -22.83 -0.20
C PRO A 293 18.48 -21.43 -0.62
N PHE A 294 17.18 -21.16 -0.49
CA PHE A 294 16.54 -19.92 -0.88
C PHE A 294 16.25 -19.00 0.31
N ILE A 295 16.46 -19.47 1.55
CA ILE A 295 16.33 -18.60 2.71
C ILE A 295 17.26 -17.39 2.50
N THR A 296 16.66 -16.22 2.68
CA THR A 296 17.29 -14.95 2.37
C THR A 296 17.02 -13.99 3.50
N ILE A 297 18.04 -13.28 3.95
CA ILE A 297 17.87 -12.23 4.94
C ILE A 297 17.54 -10.93 4.20
N SER A 298 16.39 -10.36 4.51
CA SER A 298 15.99 -9.06 4.00
C SER A 298 16.33 -8.01 5.05
N LEU A 299 17.39 -7.24 4.78
CA LEU A 299 17.80 -6.12 5.60
C LEU A 299 17.08 -4.85 5.17
N MET A 300 16.37 -4.24 6.10
CA MET A 300 15.88 -2.87 5.96
C MET A 300 16.63 -1.99 6.96
N ALA A 301 17.71 -1.39 6.47
CA ALA A 301 18.66 -0.67 7.30
C ALA A 301 18.78 0.79 6.86
N ASP A 302 18.90 1.70 7.83
CA ASP A 302 19.23 3.10 7.57
C ASP A 302 20.59 3.20 6.85
N GLN A 303 20.69 4.09 5.87
CA GLN A 303 21.88 4.29 5.05
C GLN A 303 23.13 4.67 5.86
N ARG A 304 22.98 5.19 7.08
CA ARG A 304 24.09 5.55 7.98
C ARG A 304 24.69 4.36 8.72
N VAL A 305 24.02 3.20 8.72
CA VAL A 305 24.48 2.02 9.45
C VAL A 305 25.88 1.65 8.97
N PRO A 306 26.87 1.49 9.88
CA PRO A 306 28.23 1.17 9.49
C PRO A 306 28.37 -0.28 9.04
N MET A 307 29.21 -0.52 8.04
CA MET A 307 29.33 -1.83 7.41
C MET A 307 29.88 -2.91 8.33
N HIS A 308 30.70 -2.61 9.35
CA HIS A 308 31.14 -3.63 10.31
C HIS A 308 29.98 -4.37 10.99
N LEU A 309 28.85 -3.68 11.25
CA LEU A 309 27.67 -4.31 11.83
C LEU A 309 26.99 -5.24 10.82
N ILE A 310 26.87 -4.77 9.58
CA ILE A 310 26.32 -5.55 8.46
C ILE A 310 27.20 -6.77 8.17
N ASP A 311 28.53 -6.62 8.19
CA ASP A 311 29.50 -7.68 7.98
C ASP A 311 29.46 -8.70 9.12
N SER A 312 29.26 -8.26 10.36
CA SER A 312 29.01 -9.16 11.50
C SER A 312 27.75 -10.00 11.29
N LEU A 313 26.67 -9.39 10.82
CA LEU A 313 25.44 -10.10 10.45
C LEU A 313 25.67 -11.06 9.27
N LYS A 314 26.38 -10.64 8.22
CA LYS A 314 26.76 -11.52 7.09
C LYS A 314 27.55 -12.72 7.57
N ASN A 315 28.49 -12.53 8.50
CA ASN A 315 29.31 -13.60 9.07
C ASN A 315 28.48 -14.61 9.88
N ILE A 316 27.54 -14.13 10.70
CA ILE A 316 26.57 -14.99 11.41
C ILE A 316 25.70 -15.75 10.41
N SER A 317 25.15 -15.07 9.41
CA SER A 317 24.28 -15.69 8.40
C SER A 317 25.02 -16.79 7.64
N ARG A 318 26.25 -16.50 7.22
CA ARG A 318 27.14 -17.41 6.50
C ARG A 318 27.50 -18.63 7.33
N SER A 319 27.75 -18.49 8.64
CA SER A 319 28.09 -19.63 9.50
C SER A 319 26.94 -20.62 9.63
N LEU A 320 25.70 -20.16 9.42
CA LEU A 320 24.47 -20.96 9.39
C LEU A 320 24.09 -21.45 7.99
N GLY A 321 24.89 -21.14 6.96
CA GLY A 321 24.60 -21.49 5.57
C GLY A 321 23.55 -20.61 4.89
N VAL A 322 23.15 -19.49 5.50
CA VAL A 322 22.32 -18.47 4.87
C VAL A 322 23.20 -17.55 4.03
N ASN A 323 23.29 -17.86 2.74
CA ASN A 323 24.20 -17.19 1.81
C ASN A 323 23.53 -16.07 1.00
N ASN A 324 22.26 -15.77 1.22
CA ASN A 324 21.54 -14.75 0.46
C ASN A 324 21.19 -13.58 1.36
N ILE A 325 21.56 -12.37 0.95
CA ILE A 325 21.16 -11.14 1.62
C ILE A 325 20.60 -10.15 0.62
N ILE A 326 19.60 -9.41 1.08
CA ILE A 326 18.85 -8.47 0.28
C ILE A 326 18.76 -7.18 1.07
N TYR A 327 19.13 -6.07 0.46
CA TYR A 327 18.99 -4.74 1.04
C TYR A 327 17.75 -4.07 0.49
N SER A 328 16.88 -3.57 1.35
CA SER A 328 15.73 -2.75 0.97
C SER A 328 16.20 -1.36 0.52
N LEU A 329 15.67 -0.88 -0.59
CA LEU A 329 16.06 0.38 -1.22
C LEU A 329 14.93 1.40 -1.17
N SER A 330 15.28 2.67 -1.04
CA SER A 330 14.33 3.78 -1.22
C SER A 330 13.96 3.95 -2.70
N ASN A 331 12.68 4.21 -2.97
CA ASN A 331 12.19 4.52 -4.32
C ASN A 331 12.40 5.98 -4.75
N GLY A 332 12.92 6.85 -3.87
CA GLY A 332 13.28 8.25 -4.15
C GLY A 332 12.12 9.18 -4.57
N LYS A 333 10.92 8.65 -4.82
CA LYS A 333 9.79 9.39 -5.41
C LYS A 333 8.52 9.45 -4.56
N THR A 334 8.46 8.70 -3.47
CA THR A 334 7.25 8.65 -2.64
C THR A 334 7.55 9.20 -1.26
N PRO A 335 6.94 10.32 -0.85
CA PRO A 335 6.74 10.62 0.57
C PRO A 335 5.70 9.60 1.07
N SER A 336 6.11 8.34 1.23
CA SER A 336 5.17 7.29 1.57
C SER A 336 4.75 7.52 3.04
N ARG A 337 3.47 7.84 3.23
CA ARG A 337 2.78 7.80 4.53
C ARG A 337 2.73 6.36 5.06
N ILE A 338 2.84 5.40 4.14
CA ILE A 338 3.12 3.98 4.36
C ILE A 338 4.64 3.81 4.48
N GLN A 339 5.12 2.81 5.24
CA GLN A 339 6.55 2.49 5.29
C GLN A 339 7.13 2.40 3.86
N PRO A 340 8.41 2.76 3.62
CA PRO A 340 8.98 2.69 2.27
C PRO A 340 8.76 1.28 1.74
N VAL A 341 7.83 1.16 0.79
CA VAL A 341 7.32 -0.18 0.51
C VAL A 341 8.42 -1.01 -0.12
N ARG A 342 8.54 -2.22 0.42
CA ARG A 342 9.67 -3.15 0.37
C ARG A 342 9.90 -3.77 -1.02
N PHE A 343 9.61 -3.02 -2.08
CA PHE A 343 9.51 -3.54 -3.44
C PHE A 343 10.76 -3.38 -4.28
N LYS A 344 11.73 -2.57 -3.86
CA LYS A 344 13.03 -2.55 -4.53
C LYS A 344 14.09 -3.02 -3.59
N SER A 345 14.90 -3.95 -4.10
CA SER A 345 15.97 -4.48 -3.33
C SER A 345 17.24 -4.67 -4.13
N PHE A 346 18.35 -4.61 -3.40
CA PHE A 346 19.66 -4.96 -3.89
C PHE A 346 20.01 -6.36 -3.39
N TYR A 347 20.10 -7.32 -4.31
CA TYR A 347 20.45 -8.70 -3.97
C TYR A 347 21.96 -8.91 -3.98
N GLU A 348 22.45 -9.63 -2.97
CA GLU A 348 23.83 -10.04 -2.82
C GLU A 348 23.89 -11.51 -2.35
N ASN A 349 24.83 -12.25 -2.93
CA ASN A 349 25.15 -13.61 -2.49
C ASN A 349 26.45 -13.55 -1.69
N ILE A 350 26.37 -13.97 -0.43
CA ILE A 350 27.48 -14.05 0.50
C ILE A 350 28.26 -15.35 0.20
N PRO A 351 29.58 -15.29 -0.04
CA PRO A 351 30.36 -16.49 -0.27
C PRO A 351 30.27 -17.43 0.95
N PRO A 352 30.21 -18.75 0.75
CA PRO A 352 30.14 -19.72 1.85
C PRO A 352 31.38 -19.62 2.76
N PRO A 353 31.30 -20.01 4.04
CA PRO A 353 32.46 -20.05 4.91
C PRO A 353 33.43 -21.15 4.44
N ARG A 354 34.72 -21.01 4.75
CA ARG A 354 35.72 -22.06 4.46
C ARG A 354 35.45 -23.35 5.25
N SER A 355 34.87 -23.21 6.44
CA SER A 355 34.48 -24.32 7.31
C SER A 355 33.11 -24.02 7.92
N TYR A 356 32.20 -24.96 7.82
CA TYR A 356 30.90 -24.88 8.50
C TYR A 356 31.04 -25.35 9.94
N ASN A 357 30.32 -24.69 10.85
CA ASN A 357 30.22 -25.16 12.21
C ASN A 357 29.19 -26.31 12.24
N SER A 358 29.66 -27.54 12.37
CA SER A 358 28.81 -28.74 12.31
C SER A 358 27.89 -28.92 13.52
N SER A 359 28.03 -28.08 14.55
CA SER A 359 27.28 -28.15 15.81
C SER A 359 25.76 -27.93 15.67
N LEU A 360 25.29 -27.45 14.54
CA LEU A 360 23.89 -27.07 14.32
C LEU A 360 23.02 -28.17 13.70
N GLY A 361 23.57 -29.36 13.42
CA GLY A 361 22.80 -30.50 12.89
C GLY A 361 22.27 -30.34 11.46
N ILE A 362 22.37 -29.13 10.88
CA ILE A 362 22.06 -28.85 9.48
C ILE A 362 23.32 -29.17 8.68
N SER A 363 23.28 -30.19 7.83
CA SER A 363 24.32 -30.40 6.82
C SER A 363 24.05 -29.43 5.68
N PRO A 364 24.79 -28.31 5.54
CA PRO A 364 24.59 -27.40 4.43
C PRO A 364 24.86 -28.14 3.11
N PRO A 365 24.26 -27.71 1.99
CA PRO A 365 24.66 -28.21 0.69
C PRO A 365 26.19 -28.02 0.53
N PRO A 366 26.87 -28.93 -0.19
CA PRO A 366 28.31 -28.83 -0.38
C PRO A 366 28.64 -27.45 -0.96
N PRO A 367 29.67 -26.76 -0.42
CA PRO A 367 30.00 -25.43 -0.89
C PRO A 367 30.32 -25.49 -2.39
N PRO A 368 29.93 -24.47 -3.19
CA PRO A 368 30.41 -24.36 -4.56
C PRO A 368 31.94 -24.46 -4.59
N PRO A 369 32.51 -25.01 -5.69
CA PRO A 369 33.95 -25.10 -5.84
C PRO A 369 34.61 -23.72 -5.64
N PRO A 370 35.80 -23.68 -5.02
CA PRO A 370 36.49 -22.43 -4.73
C PRO A 370 36.66 -21.62 -6.01
N PHE A 371 36.32 -20.33 -5.92
CA PHE A 371 36.42 -19.42 -7.05
C PHE A 371 37.89 -19.10 -7.31
N ASP A 372 38.45 -19.66 -8.37
CA ASP A 372 39.86 -19.45 -8.75
C ASP A 372 40.02 -18.17 -9.58
N ILE A 373 40.67 -17.18 -8.97
CA ILE A 373 40.88 -15.83 -9.50
C ILE A 373 42.06 -15.81 -10.48
N THR A 374 42.92 -16.82 -10.44
CA THR A 374 44.13 -16.87 -11.27
C THR A 374 43.80 -16.98 -12.76
N ASN A 375 42.61 -17.48 -13.09
CA ASN A 375 42.13 -17.64 -14.47
C ASN A 375 41.67 -16.34 -15.14
N TYR A 376 41.56 -15.23 -14.40
CA TYR A 376 41.12 -13.94 -14.95
C TYR A 376 42.32 -13.05 -15.26
N SER A 377 42.45 -12.68 -16.54
CA SER A 377 43.51 -11.80 -17.06
C SER A 377 43.30 -10.34 -16.69
N ASN A 378 42.04 -9.90 -16.57
CA ASN A 378 41.70 -8.53 -16.19
C ASN A 378 41.21 -8.46 -14.74
N ARG A 379 42.04 -7.90 -13.86
CA ARG A 379 41.72 -7.71 -12.45
C ARG A 379 41.41 -6.25 -12.21
N ILE A 380 40.21 -6.00 -11.73
CA ILE A 380 39.72 -4.65 -11.44
C ILE A 380 39.56 -4.55 -9.93
N ASP A 381 40.50 -3.90 -9.27
CA ASP A 381 40.51 -3.70 -7.83
C ASP A 381 39.78 -2.40 -7.50
N VAL A 382 38.74 -2.51 -6.69
CA VAL A 382 37.91 -1.40 -6.25
C VAL A 382 37.92 -1.38 -4.73
N HIS A 383 38.41 -0.29 -4.14
CA HIS A 383 38.44 -0.10 -2.70
C HIS A 383 37.60 1.12 -2.29
N LEU A 384 36.60 0.91 -1.43
CA LEU A 384 35.77 1.97 -0.85
C LEU A 384 36.32 2.40 0.51
N THR A 385 36.77 3.65 0.60
CA THR A 385 37.29 4.21 1.86
C THR A 385 36.17 4.69 2.78
N ASN A 386 36.49 4.89 4.06
CA ASN A 386 35.60 5.44 5.08
C ASN A 386 35.05 6.84 4.77
N GLN A 387 35.77 7.63 3.96
CA GLN A 387 35.33 8.95 3.48
C GLN A 387 34.35 8.85 2.29
N GLY A 388 34.02 7.64 1.83
CA GLY A 388 33.20 7.43 0.64
C GLY A 388 33.94 7.69 -0.67
N LYS A 389 35.27 7.78 -0.65
CA LYS A 389 36.09 7.88 -1.87
C LYS A 389 36.35 6.47 -2.40
N ILE A 390 36.51 6.35 -3.72
CA ILE A 390 36.87 5.08 -4.34
C ILE A 390 38.29 5.14 -4.89
N ILE A 391 39.04 4.07 -4.64
CA ILE A 391 40.34 3.81 -5.24
C ILE A 391 40.14 2.68 -6.25
N LEU A 392 40.33 2.98 -7.54
CA LEU A 392 40.21 2.03 -8.66
C LEU A 392 41.62 1.71 -9.17
N ASN A 393 42.05 0.45 -9.05
CA ASN A 393 43.39 -0.03 -9.42
C ASN A 393 44.51 0.86 -8.81
N GLY A 394 44.36 1.25 -7.54
CA GLY A 394 45.31 2.12 -6.83
C GLY A 394 45.16 3.62 -7.10
N LEU A 395 44.29 4.04 -8.02
CA LEU A 395 44.07 5.44 -8.37
C LEU A 395 42.77 5.97 -7.76
N GLN A 396 42.84 7.04 -6.98
CA GLN A 396 41.67 7.71 -6.46
C GLN A 396 40.79 8.23 -7.60
N THR A 397 39.49 7.93 -7.52
CA THR A 397 38.51 8.19 -8.56
C THR A 397 37.22 8.70 -7.93
N ASP A 398 36.59 9.68 -8.57
CA ASP A 398 35.29 10.19 -8.15
C ASP A 398 34.19 9.15 -8.42
N MET A 399 33.27 9.01 -7.47
CA MET A 399 32.16 8.04 -7.50
C MET A 399 31.40 8.09 -8.84
N ASP A 400 31.06 9.28 -9.33
CA ASP A 400 30.27 9.46 -10.57
C ASP A 400 31.01 9.01 -11.84
N SER A 401 32.34 8.95 -11.79
CA SER A 401 33.17 8.58 -12.94
C SER A 401 33.50 7.08 -12.98
N ILE A 402 33.25 6.35 -11.90
CA ILE A 402 33.73 4.97 -11.77
C ILE A 402 33.03 4.02 -12.76
N SER A 403 31.74 4.20 -12.99
CA SER A 403 30.97 3.38 -13.93
C SER A 403 31.55 3.45 -15.35
N LEU A 404 31.94 4.65 -15.80
CA LEU A 404 32.59 4.83 -17.11
C LEU A 404 33.99 4.19 -17.16
N LYS A 405 34.81 4.35 -16.10
CA LYS A 405 36.14 3.75 -16.05
C LYS A 405 36.09 2.23 -16.00
N ILE A 406 35.21 1.65 -15.19
CA ILE A 406 34.99 0.21 -15.13
C ILE A 406 34.51 -0.27 -16.50
N ARG A 407 33.55 0.41 -17.15
CA ARG A 407 33.12 0.05 -18.51
C ARG A 407 34.28 -0.06 -19.50
N PHE A 408 35.22 0.89 -19.48
CA PHE A 408 36.40 0.87 -20.35
C PHE A 408 37.31 -0.33 -20.06
N LEU A 409 37.52 -0.65 -18.78
CA LEU A 409 38.29 -1.83 -18.37
C LEU A 409 37.61 -3.13 -18.83
N LEU A 410 36.28 -3.22 -18.70
CA LEU A 410 35.49 -4.39 -19.13
C LEU A 410 35.50 -4.61 -20.66
N LEU A 411 35.58 -3.52 -21.44
CA LEU A 411 35.65 -3.58 -22.89
C LEU A 411 37.06 -3.93 -23.40
N SER A 412 38.10 -3.55 -22.66
CA SER A 412 39.49 -3.88 -23.00
C SER A 412 39.77 -5.38 -22.89
N ASP A 413 39.22 -6.04 -21.88
CA ASP A 413 39.33 -7.50 -21.72
C ASP A 413 38.09 -8.08 -21.02
N SER A 414 37.39 -8.95 -21.74
CA SER A 414 36.15 -9.60 -21.28
C SER A 414 36.37 -10.69 -20.21
N ASN A 415 37.60 -11.16 -20.02
CA ASN A 415 37.96 -12.14 -19.00
C ASN A 415 38.34 -11.43 -17.69
N TYR A 416 37.33 -10.87 -17.02
CA TYR A 416 37.53 -10.00 -15.87
C TYR A 416 36.99 -10.56 -14.55
N VAL A 417 37.58 -10.07 -13.46
CA VAL A 417 37.09 -10.19 -12.08
C VAL A 417 37.19 -8.84 -11.40
N ILE A 418 36.13 -8.45 -10.67
CA ILE A 418 36.13 -7.23 -9.87
C ILE A 418 36.34 -7.60 -8.41
N ASN A 419 37.49 -7.24 -7.84
CA ASN A 419 37.75 -7.39 -6.42
C ASN A 419 37.26 -6.13 -5.71
N PHE A 420 36.23 -6.27 -4.88
CA PHE A 420 35.68 -5.17 -4.11
C PHE A 420 36.06 -5.31 -2.64
N THR A 421 36.78 -4.31 -2.13
CA THR A 421 37.15 -4.17 -0.73
C THR A 421 36.56 -2.89 -0.18
N LYS A 422 36.35 -2.83 1.14
CA LYS A 422 35.77 -1.67 1.80
C LYS A 422 36.32 -1.51 3.21
N ASP A 423 36.39 -0.28 3.68
CA ASP A 423 36.65 -0.01 5.09
C ASP A 423 35.46 -0.43 5.95
N SER A 424 35.71 -1.06 7.08
CA SER A 424 34.66 -1.51 8.02
C SER A 424 33.81 -0.35 8.60
N THR A 425 34.32 0.87 8.50
CA THR A 425 33.67 2.10 8.97
C THR A 425 32.85 2.82 7.90
N CYS A 426 32.91 2.38 6.64
CA CYS A 426 32.03 2.95 5.61
C CYS A 426 30.56 2.66 5.92
N THR A 427 29.67 3.52 5.46
CA THR A 427 28.23 3.38 5.71
C THR A 427 27.56 2.49 4.66
N LEU A 428 26.42 1.92 5.01
CA LEU A 428 25.61 1.12 4.10
C LEU A 428 25.21 1.89 2.83
N GLY A 429 24.89 3.19 2.96
CA GLY A 429 24.59 4.06 1.83
C GLY A 429 25.75 4.17 0.85
N GLN A 430 26.96 4.42 1.37
CA GLN A 430 28.18 4.47 0.55
C GLN A 430 28.46 3.13 -0.13
N TYR A 431 28.31 2.03 0.62
CA TYR A 431 28.49 0.67 0.11
C TYR A 431 27.51 0.36 -1.05
N ILE A 432 26.21 0.61 -0.85
CA ILE A 432 25.19 0.36 -1.88
C ILE A 432 25.41 1.26 -3.11
N ASN A 433 25.85 2.51 -2.91
CA ASN A 433 26.16 3.39 -4.03
C ASN A 433 27.35 2.87 -4.84
N ALA A 434 28.47 2.54 -4.18
CA ALA A 434 29.64 1.97 -4.84
C ALA A 434 29.30 0.68 -5.60
N GLN A 435 28.58 -0.24 -4.94
CA GLN A 435 28.09 -1.47 -5.55
C GLN A 435 27.17 -1.22 -6.75
N THR A 436 26.35 -0.17 -6.71
CA THR A 436 25.49 0.24 -7.83
C THR A 436 26.34 0.67 -9.01
N GLU A 437 27.30 1.56 -8.79
CA GLU A 437 28.17 2.08 -9.84
C GLU A 437 29.08 1.02 -10.45
N ILE A 438 29.54 0.04 -9.65
CA ILE A 438 30.31 -1.12 -10.15
C ILE A 438 29.46 -2.01 -11.06
N ARG A 439 28.18 -2.21 -10.72
CA ARG A 439 27.27 -3.11 -11.45
C ARG A 439 26.67 -2.47 -12.69
N LEU A 440 26.47 -1.15 -12.68
CA LEU A 440 25.85 -0.39 -13.75
C LEU A 440 26.47 -0.65 -15.14
N PRO A 441 27.81 -0.58 -15.33
CA PRO A 441 28.41 -0.82 -16.64
C PRO A 441 28.21 -2.24 -17.15
N ILE A 442 28.19 -3.25 -16.27
CA ILE A 442 27.91 -4.64 -16.64
C ILE A 442 26.48 -4.76 -17.18
N TYR A 443 25.49 -4.14 -16.50
CA TYR A 443 24.11 -4.13 -16.98
C TYR A 443 23.93 -3.35 -18.28
N ALA A 444 24.65 -2.24 -18.46
CA ALA A 444 24.66 -1.48 -19.71
C ALA A 444 25.20 -2.35 -20.87
N LEU A 445 26.33 -3.03 -20.69
CA LEU A 445 26.91 -3.93 -21.68
C LEU A 445 25.98 -5.10 -22.02
N ARG A 446 25.28 -5.67 -21.01
CA ARG A 446 24.25 -6.70 -21.25
C ARG A 446 23.07 -6.16 -22.06
N HIS A 447 22.65 -4.93 -21.81
CA HIS A 447 21.57 -4.29 -22.54
C HIS A 447 21.96 -4.06 -24.01
N GLU A 448 23.15 -3.52 -24.25
CA GLU A 448 23.72 -3.30 -25.59
C GLU A 448 23.84 -4.62 -26.35
N ALA A 449 24.44 -5.64 -25.74
CA ALA A 449 24.58 -6.96 -26.35
C ALA A 449 23.24 -7.62 -26.66
N SER A 450 22.25 -7.48 -25.78
CA SER A 450 20.88 -7.94 -26.00
C SER A 450 20.22 -7.24 -27.20
N SER A 451 20.41 -5.93 -27.31
CA SER A 451 19.88 -5.13 -28.42
C SER A 451 20.49 -5.58 -29.75
N VAL A 452 21.81 -5.75 -29.79
CA VAL A 452 22.53 -6.19 -30.99
C VAL A 452 22.17 -7.63 -31.39
N GLN A 453 22.13 -8.56 -30.43
CA GLN A 453 21.97 -9.98 -30.74
C GLN A 453 20.51 -10.41 -30.95
N PHE A 454 19.56 -9.80 -30.24
CA PHE A 454 18.17 -10.25 -30.22
C PHE A 454 17.15 -9.15 -30.58
N ASN A 455 17.60 -7.91 -30.81
CA ASN A 455 16.74 -6.74 -31.03
C ASN A 455 15.67 -6.56 -29.93
N LYS A 456 16.06 -6.86 -28.68
CA LYS A 456 15.20 -6.78 -27.50
C LYS A 456 15.97 -6.16 -26.34
N LYS A 457 15.24 -5.53 -25.41
CA LYS A 457 15.80 -5.12 -24.13
C LYS A 457 16.15 -6.36 -23.30
N TYR A 458 17.24 -6.30 -22.55
CA TYR A 458 17.73 -7.44 -21.75
C TYR A 458 16.68 -8.10 -20.84
N HIS A 459 15.82 -7.30 -20.19
CA HIS A 459 14.78 -7.84 -19.29
C HIS A 459 13.57 -8.46 -20.02
N TRP A 460 13.47 -8.30 -21.34
CA TRP A 460 12.46 -8.96 -22.19
C TRP A 460 12.96 -10.26 -22.82
N LEU A 461 14.26 -10.57 -22.67
CA LEU A 461 14.82 -11.83 -23.11
C LEU A 461 14.26 -13.00 -22.28
N ASN A 462 14.07 -14.15 -22.91
CA ASN A 462 13.77 -15.39 -22.20
C ASN A 462 15.00 -15.91 -21.42
N SER A 463 14.81 -16.89 -20.54
CA SER A 463 15.88 -17.40 -19.66
C SER A 463 17.12 -17.93 -20.42
N ASN A 464 16.94 -18.51 -21.61
CA ASN A 464 18.05 -19.03 -22.42
C ASN A 464 18.83 -17.90 -23.07
N GLU A 465 18.15 -16.93 -23.67
CA GLU A 465 18.75 -15.72 -24.25
C GLU A 465 19.51 -14.92 -23.17
N GLN A 466 18.91 -14.74 -21.97
CA GLN A 466 19.57 -14.08 -20.85
C GLN A 466 20.85 -14.81 -20.42
N ARG A 467 20.84 -16.15 -20.41
CA ARG A 467 22.01 -16.96 -20.05
C ARG A 467 23.17 -16.77 -21.03
N ILE A 468 22.88 -16.64 -22.33
CA ILE A 468 23.91 -16.35 -23.35
C ILE A 468 24.55 -14.98 -23.06
N ILE A 469 23.75 -13.95 -22.85
CA ILE A 469 24.25 -12.60 -22.56
C ILE A 469 25.00 -12.56 -21.20
N LYS A 470 24.51 -13.26 -20.18
CA LYS A 470 25.19 -13.36 -18.87
C LYS A 470 26.56 -14.05 -18.95
N ARG A 471 26.73 -15.02 -19.85
CA ARG A 471 28.04 -15.67 -20.07
C ARG A 471 29.04 -14.71 -20.71
N ARG A 472 28.58 -13.83 -21.60
CA ARG A 472 29.44 -12.84 -22.26
C ARG A 472 29.87 -11.70 -21.33
N TYR A 473 28.95 -11.23 -20.48
CA TYR A 473 29.22 -10.20 -19.49
C TYR A 473 28.77 -10.68 -18.11
N PRO A 474 29.56 -11.55 -17.45
CA PRO A 474 29.19 -12.15 -16.18
C PRO A 474 29.28 -11.14 -15.03
N LEU A 475 28.42 -11.29 -14.02
CA LEU A 475 28.47 -10.43 -12.83
C LEU A 475 29.37 -11.11 -11.81
N ILE A 476 30.67 -10.84 -11.90
CA ILE A 476 31.70 -11.45 -11.07
C ILE A 476 32.30 -10.36 -10.19
N ILE A 477 31.71 -10.19 -9.02
CA ILE A 477 32.22 -9.29 -7.98
C ILE A 477 32.61 -10.16 -6.80
N ARG A 478 33.88 -10.13 -6.43
CA ARG A 478 34.40 -10.79 -5.23
C ARG A 478 34.53 -9.74 -4.14
N GLU A 479 33.70 -9.87 -3.11
CA GLU A 479 33.84 -9.05 -1.90
C GLU A 479 34.80 -9.74 -0.94
N GLU A 480 35.86 -9.03 -0.54
CA GLU A 480 36.73 -9.47 0.56
C GLU A 480 36.25 -8.81 1.86
N PHE A 481 36.17 -9.62 2.91
CA PHE A 481 35.68 -9.25 4.25
C PHE A 481 36.83 -9.15 5.24
#